data_AF-A0A8X6STY0-F1
#
_entry.id   AF-A0A8X6STY0-F1
#
_cell.length_a   1.000
_cell.length_b   1.000
_cell.length_c   1.000
_cell.angle_alpha   90.00
_cell.angle_beta   90.00
_cell.angle_gamma   90.00
#
_symmetry.space_group_name_H-M   'P 1'
#
loop_
_entity.id
_entity.type
_entity.pdbx_description
1 polymer ?
#
loop_
_entity_poly.entity_id
_entity_poly.type
_entity_poly.pdbx_seq_one_letter_code
_entity_poly.pdbx_strand_id
1 'polypeptide(L)' 'MGLSQADAARRLNVSRNVVQRLWDQYQSEDSVSRRPVPGRPRATTPAEDRFLAFSARRRRTTTVPQLVADHFQASGR' A
#
# COMPACT_ATOMS: atom_id res chain seq x y z
N MET A 1 18.84 12.71 33.66
CA MET A 1 18.26 13.77 32.81
C MET A 1 18.20 13.24 31.39
N GLY A 2 17.03 13.33 30.74
CA GLY A 2 16.89 12.93 29.34
C GLY A 2 17.55 13.94 28.39
N LEU A 3 17.93 13.49 27.19
CA LEU A 3 18.34 14.41 26.12
C LEU A 3 17.13 15.21 25.65
N SER A 4 17.27 16.52 25.45
CA SER A 4 16.20 17.29 24.81
C SER A 4 16.05 16.85 23.34
N GLN A 5 14.85 17.02 22.76
CA GLN A 5 14.65 16.73 21.34
C GLN A 5 15.58 17.53 20.42
N ALA A 6 15.95 18.76 20.83
CA ALA A 6 16.90 19.59 20.09
C ALA A 6 18.32 19.01 20.13
N ASP A 7 18.74 18.43 21.26
CA ASP A 7 20.03 17.75 21.40
C ASP A 7 20.06 16.46 20.59
N ALA A 8 18.97 15.70 20.61
CA ALA A 8 18.81 14.49 19.80
C ALA A 8 18.86 14.81 18.29
N ALA A 9 18.17 15.86 17.85
CA ALA A 9 18.19 16.30 16.45
C ALA A 9 19.60 16.71 15.99
N ARG A 10 20.33 17.47 16.82
CA ARG A 10 21.72 17.86 16.56
C ARG A 10 22.66 16.65 16.50
N ARG A 11 22.53 15.72 17.45
CA ARG A 11 23.37 14.51 17.52
C ARG A 11 23.15 13.57 16.34
N LEU A 12 21.92 13.51 15.83
CA LEU A 12 21.54 12.65 14.70
C LEU A 12 21.63 13.38 13.34
N ASN A 13 21.98 14.67 13.31
CA ASN A 13 22.00 15.51 12.13
C ASN A 13 20.69 15.46 11.31
N VAL A 14 19.55 15.51 12.01
CA VAL A 14 18.21 15.54 11.42
C VAL A 14 17.44 16.77 11.88
N SER A 15 16.33 17.07 11.20
CA SER A 15 15.46 18.14 11.66
C SER A 15 14.73 17.75 12.96
N ARG A 16 14.41 18.74 13.79
CA ARG A 16 13.59 18.53 15.00
C ARG A 16 12.24 17.88 14.70
N ASN A 17 11.68 18.12 13.51
CA ASN A 17 10.42 17.52 13.08
C ASN A 17 10.52 15.98 12.94
N VAL A 18 11.67 15.45 12.51
CA VAL A 18 11.88 13.99 12.43
C VAL A 18 11.86 13.37 13.83
N VAL A 19 12.52 14.02 14.80
CA VAL A 19 12.55 13.56 16.20
C VAL A 19 11.16 13.62 16.82
N GLN A 20 10.42 14.72 16.63
CA GLN A 20 9.05 14.85 17.13
C GLN A 20 8.14 13.77 16.54
N ARG A 21 8.17 13.55 15.21
CA ARG A 21 7.35 12.53 14.55
C ARG A 21 7.66 11.10 15.03
N LEU A 22 8.94 10.78 15.27
CA LEU A 22 9.33 9.48 15.83
C LEU A 22 8.87 9.32 17.28
N TRP A 23 8.93 10.40 18.07
CA TRP A 23 8.42 10.41 19.43
C TRP A 23 6.90 10.19 19.46
N ASP A 24 6.15 10.91 18.63
CA ASP A 24 4.69 10.75 18.51
C ASP A 24 4.33 9.33 18.06
N GLN A 25 5.08 8.77 17.10
CA GLN A 25 4.88 7.40 16.66
C GLN A 25 5.08 6.42 17.82
N TYR A 26 6.19 6.53 18.55
CA TYR A 26 6.50 5.68 19.68
C TYR A 26 5.40 5.75 20.77
N GLN A 27 4.91 6.95 21.09
CA GLN A 27 3.81 7.11 22.05
C GLN A 27 2.50 6.47 21.56
N SER A 28 2.25 6.47 20.25
CA SER A 28 1.02 5.91 19.67
C SER A 28 1.05 4.40 19.44
N GLU A 29 2.21 3.82 19.11
CA GLU A 29 2.35 2.45 18.62
C GLU A 29 3.26 1.58 19.48
N ASP A 30 3.90 2.15 20.51
CA ASP A 30 5.02 1.53 21.25
C ASP A 30 6.13 1.01 20.30
N SER A 31 6.25 1.65 19.13
CA SER A 31 7.14 1.22 18.06
C SER A 31 7.70 2.40 17.29
N VAL A 32 8.97 2.28 16.89
CA VAL A 32 9.64 3.17 15.93
C VAL A 32 9.89 2.47 14.59
N SER A 33 9.28 1.30 14.40
CA SER A 33 9.40 0.56 13.14
C SER A 33 8.75 1.35 12.00
N ARG A 34 9.29 1.16 10.78
CA ARG A 34 8.72 1.83 9.62
C ARG A 34 7.27 1.38 9.42
N ARG A 35 6.32 2.31 9.47
CA ARG A 35 4.91 2.03 9.17
C ARG A 35 4.77 1.43 7.76
N PRO A 36 4.01 0.34 7.58
CA PRO A 36 3.66 -0.13 6.26
C PRO A 36 2.84 0.96 5.56
N VAL A 37 3.36 1.45 4.44
CA VAL A 37 2.63 2.41 3.62
C VAL A 37 1.78 1.59 2.65
N PRO A 38 0.44 1.76 2.65
CA PRO A 38 -0.40 1.08 1.66
C PRO A 38 0.07 1.48 0.26
N GLY A 39 0.19 0.48 -0.61
CA GLY A 39 0.57 0.69 -2.01
C GLY A 39 -0.54 1.39 -2.80
N ARG A 40 -0.31 1.54 -4.11
CA ARG A 40 -1.33 2.02 -5.04
C ARG A 40 -2.59 1.12 -4.94
N PRO A 41 -3.81 1.71 -4.89
CA PRO A 41 -5.03 0.94 -4.97
C PRO A 41 -5.04 0.02 -6.19
N ARG A 42 -5.55 -1.20 -6.02
CA ARG A 42 -5.70 -2.15 -7.14
C ARG A 42 -6.73 -1.62 -8.13
N ALA A 43 -6.44 -1.76 -9.42
CA ALA A 43 -7.39 -1.42 -10.48
C ALA A 43 -8.55 -2.41 -10.55
N THR A 44 -8.31 -3.66 -10.14
CA THR A 44 -9.26 -4.76 -10.14
C THR A 44 -9.58 -5.22 -8.72
N THR A 45 -10.78 -5.73 -8.52
CA THR A 45 -11.17 -6.38 -7.26
C THR A 45 -10.78 -7.86 -7.26
N PRO A 46 -10.65 -8.51 -6.09
CA PRO A 46 -10.32 -9.94 -6.03
C PRO A 46 -11.32 -10.85 -6.76
N ALA A 47 -12.57 -10.43 -6.93
CA ALA A 47 -13.56 -11.18 -7.71
C ALA A 47 -13.29 -11.08 -9.22
N GLU A 48 -12.94 -9.90 -9.70
CA GLU A 48 -12.60 -9.63 -11.10
C GLU A 48 -11.31 -10.38 -11.49
N ASP A 49 -10.28 -10.35 -10.63
CA ASP A 49 -9.03 -11.10 -10.83
C ASP A 49 -9.31 -12.61 -10.99
N ARG A 50 -10.20 -13.17 -10.16
CA ARG A 50 -10.60 -14.59 -10.27
C ARG A 50 -11.35 -14.88 -11.55
N PHE A 51 -12.26 -14.01 -11.96
CA PHE A 51 -12.98 -14.15 -13.23
C PHE A 51 -12.00 -14.13 -14.41
N LEU A 52 -11.10 -13.15 -14.46
CA LEU A 52 -10.12 -13.00 -15.53
C LEU A 52 -9.18 -14.21 -15.60
N ALA A 53 -8.66 -14.66 -14.46
CA ALA A 53 -7.79 -15.83 -14.39
C ALA A 53 -8.50 -17.12 -14.84
N PHE A 54 -9.76 -17.33 -14.43
CA PHE A 54 -10.53 -18.51 -14.85
C PHE A 54 -10.86 -18.49 -16.34
N SER A 55 -11.33 -17.34 -16.84
CA SER A 55 -11.69 -17.14 -18.24
C SER A 55 -10.48 -17.32 -19.17
N ALA A 56 -9.32 -16.76 -18.81
CA ALA A 56 -8.07 -16.94 -19.57
C ALA A 56 -7.59 -18.40 -19.57
N ARG A 57 -7.73 -19.12 -18.44
CA ARG A 57 -7.35 -20.54 -18.37
C ARG A 57 -8.26 -21.45 -19.20
N ARG A 58 -9.57 -21.17 -19.20
CA ARG A 58 -10.58 -21.95 -19.94
C ARG A 58 -10.53 -21.66 -21.44
N ARG A 59 -10.31 -20.41 -21.83
CA ARG A 59 -10.25 -19.96 -23.23
C ARG A 59 -8.87 -19.36 -23.54
N ARG A 60 -7.89 -20.25 -23.70
CA ARG A 60 -6.46 -19.89 -23.85
C ARG A 60 -6.15 -19.04 -25.09
N THR A 61 -7.01 -19.06 -26.09
CA THR A 61 -6.86 -18.29 -27.35
C THR A 61 -7.57 -16.93 -27.31
N THR A 62 -8.30 -16.61 -26.24
CA THR A 62 -9.01 -15.34 -26.13
C THR A 62 -8.03 -14.20 -25.90
N THR A 63 -8.22 -13.12 -26.66
CA THR A 63 -7.39 -11.91 -26.55
C THR A 63 -7.80 -11.07 -25.35
N VAL A 64 -6.89 -10.24 -24.84
CA VAL A 64 -7.17 -9.36 -23.69
C VAL A 64 -8.39 -8.46 -23.92
N PRO A 65 -8.58 -7.79 -25.09
CA PRO A 65 -9.78 -6.98 -25.31
C PRO A 65 -11.09 -7.78 -25.22
N GLN A 66 -11.08 -9.02 -25.72
CA GLN A 66 -12.25 -9.91 -25.64
C GLN A 66 -12.52 -10.35 -24.19
N LEU A 67 -11.48 -10.67 -23.43
CA LEU A 67 -11.59 -11.00 -22.00
C LEU A 67 -12.14 -9.83 -21.19
N VAL A 68 -11.71 -8.61 -21.51
CA VAL A 68 -12.18 -7.38 -20.87
C VAL A 68 -13.64 -7.11 -21.24
N ALA A 69 -14.03 -7.27 -22.51
CA ALA A 69 -15.42 -7.13 -22.93
C ALA A 69 -16.34 -8.15 -22.23
N ASP A 70 -15.95 -9.42 -22.18
CA ASP A 70 -16.66 -10.48 -21.44
C ASP A 70 -16.80 -10.12 -19.96
N HIS A 71 -15.74 -9.52 -19.38
CA HIS A 71 -15.73 -9.09 -18.00
C HIS A 71 -16.74 -7.97 -17.73
N PHE A 72 -16.78 -6.93 -18.57
CA PHE A 72 -17.77 -5.85 -18.45
C PHE A 72 -19.20 -6.38 -18.55
N GLN A 73 -19.47 -7.26 -19.53
CA GLN A 73 -20.77 -7.90 -19.70
C GLN A 73 -21.19 -8.73 -18.47
N ALA A 74 -20.28 -9.50 -17.90
CA ALA A 74 -20.57 -10.34 -16.73
C ALA A 74 -20.72 -9.53 -15.42
N SER A 75 -20.05 -8.38 -15.33
CA SER A 75 -20.00 -7.57 -14.10
C SER A 75 -21.06 -6.48 -14.04
N GLY A 76 -21.74 -6.19 -15.16
CA GLY A 76 -22.71 -5.10 -15.25
C GLY A 76 -22.08 -3.71 -15.08
N ARG A 77 -20.80 -3.58 -15.42
CA ARG A 77 -20.03 -2.33 -15.40
C ARG A 77 -19.85 -1.74 -16.79
#